data_AF-A0A7V1K4E4-F1
#
_entry.id   AF-A0A7V1K4E4-F1
#
_cell.length_a   1.000
_cell.length_b   1.000
_cell.length_c   1.000
_cell.angle_alpha   90.00
_cell.angle_beta   90.00
_cell.angle_gamma   90.00
#
_symmetry.space_group_name_H-M   'P 1'
#
loop_
_entity.id
_entity.type
_entity.pdbx_description
1 polymer ?
#
loop_
_entity_poly.entity_id
_entity_poly.type
_entity_poly.pdbx_seq_one_letter_code
_entity_poly.pdbx_strand_id
1 'polypeptide(L)'
;MKLNLKVLVAALVLTLGMALNAAQDIRIFTADNNGGKVTAKTIEKAFKDAGFYLTGNNDMNKAFEAKFKTHTHDVYNLMTLHKKDVVTKLAKKYPEIALFTPLSMS
;
A
#
# COMPACT_ATOMS: atom_id res chain seq x y z
N MET A 1 -2.09 36.91 -34.18
CA MET A 1 -1.59 35.53 -34.37
C MET A 1 -2.77 34.57 -34.19
N LYS A 2 -3.25 33.91 -35.25
CA LYS A 2 -4.37 32.95 -35.14
C LYS A 2 -3.80 31.61 -34.65
N LEU A 3 -4.04 31.26 -33.39
CA LEU A 3 -3.56 29.99 -32.82
C LEU A 3 -4.35 28.84 -33.45
N ASN A 4 -3.65 27.92 -34.12
CA ASN A 4 -4.27 26.80 -34.83
C ASN A 4 -4.78 25.76 -33.80
N LEU A 5 -6.03 25.32 -33.94
CA LEU A 5 -6.65 24.33 -33.06
C LEU A 5 -5.79 23.06 -32.90
N LYS A 6 -5.09 22.63 -33.96
CA LYS A 6 -4.17 21.48 -33.90
C LYS A 6 -2.98 21.73 -32.98
N VAL A 7 -2.47 22.96 -32.93
CA VAL A 7 -1.37 23.36 -32.05
C VAL A 7 -1.85 23.43 -30.60
N LEU A 8 -3.08 23.89 -30.37
CA LEU A 8 -3.69 23.88 -29.03
C LEU A 8 -3.90 22.45 -28.52
N VAL A 9 -4.42 21.56 -29.37
CA VAL A 9 -4.62 20.14 -29.02
C VAL A 9 -3.28 19.44 -28.77
N ALA A 10 -2.27 19.68 -29.60
CA ALA A 10 -0.94 19.11 -29.40
C ALA A 10 -0.32 19.61 -28.08
N ALA A 11 -0.41 20.91 -27.78
CA ALA A 11 0.07 21.48 -26.53
C ALA A 11 -0.67 20.91 -25.31
N LEU A 12 -1.99 20.71 -25.41
CA LEU A 12 -2.81 20.11 -24.35
C LEU A 12 -2.42 18.64 -24.10
N VAL A 13 -2.22 17.85 -25.16
CA VAL A 13 -1.81 16.44 -25.02
C VAL A 13 -0.40 16.34 -24.42
N LEU A 14 0.52 17.23 -24.80
CA LEU A 14 1.86 17.30 -24.23
C LEU A 14 1.84 17.66 -22.73
N THR A 15 1.03 18.64 -22.32
CA THR A 15 0.96 19.05 -20.91
C THR A 15 0.28 17.99 -20.03
N LEU A 16 -0.78 17.33 -20.51
CA LEU A 16 -1.41 16.20 -19.81
C LEU A 16 -0.47 15.00 -19.69
N GLY A 17 0.29 14.67 -20.73
CA GLY A 17 1.26 13.56 -20.70
C GLY A 17 2.41 13.78 -19.71
N MET A 18 2.84 15.03 -19.52
CA MET A 18 3.85 15.40 -18.53
C MET A 18 3.30 15.41 -17.09
N ALA A 19 2.04 15.84 -16.90
CA ALA A 19 1.39 15.82 -15.58
C ALA A 19 1.12 14.39 -15.07
N LEU A 20 0.85 13.44 -15.98
CA LEU A 20 0.63 12.03 -15.65
C LEU A 20 1.93 11.28 -15.25
N ASN A 21 3.10 11.87 -15.49
CA ASN A 21 4.41 11.28 -15.16
C ASN A 21 5.05 11.87 -13.89
N ALA A 22 4.30 12.58 -13.05
CA ALA A 22 4.78 12.90 -11.71
C ALA A 22 5.10 11.59 -10.98
N ALA A 23 6.37 11.39 -10.64
CA ALA A 23 6.83 10.18 -9.95
C ALA A 23 6.04 10.03 -8.64
N GLN A 24 5.14 9.04 -8.61
CA GLN A 24 4.34 8.79 -7.44
C GLN A 24 5.20 8.05 -6.41
N ASP A 25 5.40 8.64 -5.23
CA ASP A 25 6.11 7.98 -4.11
C ASP A 25 5.34 6.76 -3.56
N ILE A 26 4.06 6.67 -3.91
CA ILE A 26 3.18 5.56 -3.55
C ILE A 26 3.23 4.50 -4.63
N ARG A 27 3.73 3.31 -4.28
CA ARG A 27 3.65 2.12 -5.13
C ARG A 27 2.40 1.32 -4.78
N ILE A 28 1.54 1.15 -5.78
CA ILE A 28 0.34 0.32 -5.67
C ILE A 28 0.64 -1.02 -6.36
N PHE A 29 0.45 -2.12 -5.62
CA PHE A 29 0.51 -3.47 -6.18
C PHE A 29 -0.91 -3.95 -6.44
N THR A 30 -1.19 -4.29 -7.70
CA THR A 30 -2.49 -4.83 -8.11
C THR A 30 -2.31 -6.27 -8.57
N ALA A 31 -3.21 -7.15 -8.15
CA ALA A 31 -3.26 -8.54 -8.57
C ALA A 31 -4.69 -8.89 -9.01
N ASP A 32 -4.81 -9.79 -9.98
CA ASP A 32 -6.12 -10.36 -10.33
C ASP A 32 -6.63 -11.19 -9.15
N ASN A 33 -7.81 -10.81 -8.65
CA ASN A 33 -8.52 -11.52 -7.59
C ASN A 33 -9.96 -11.87 -7.95
N ASN A 34 -10.29 -12.01 -9.25
CA ASN A 34 -11.63 -12.38 -9.70
C ASN A 34 -12.12 -13.72 -9.07
N GLY A 35 -11.20 -14.62 -8.71
CA GLY A 35 -11.49 -15.88 -8.03
C GLY A 35 -11.54 -15.82 -6.50
N GLY A 36 -11.39 -14.65 -5.88
CA GLY A 36 -11.44 -14.47 -4.41
C GLY A 36 -10.35 -15.21 -3.63
N LYS A 37 -9.24 -15.59 -4.27
CA LYS A 37 -8.15 -16.37 -3.65
C LYS A 37 -7.22 -15.51 -2.80
N VAL A 38 -7.10 -14.23 -3.13
CA VAL A 38 -6.36 -13.24 -2.35
C VAL A 38 -7.30 -12.70 -1.27
N THR A 39 -7.02 -13.06 -0.02
CA THR A 39 -7.79 -12.71 1.17
C THR A 39 -6.82 -12.28 2.27
N ALA A 40 -7.33 -11.61 3.30
CA ALA A 40 -6.50 -11.24 4.46
C ALA A 40 -5.76 -12.45 5.07
N LYS A 41 -6.40 -13.64 5.08
CA LYS A 41 -5.82 -14.89 5.60
C LYS A 41 -4.73 -15.45 4.70
N THR A 42 -4.93 -15.43 3.37
CA THR A 42 -3.94 -15.97 2.43
C THR A 42 -2.71 -15.08 2.33
N ILE A 43 -2.88 -13.75 2.42
CA ILE A 43 -1.78 -12.79 2.54
C ILE A 43 -0.99 -13.01 3.84
N GLU A 44 -1.68 -13.14 4.97
CA GLU A 44 -1.04 -13.42 6.27
C GLU A 44 -0.23 -14.73 6.22
N LYS A 45 -0.80 -15.78 5.62
CA LYS A 45 -0.09 -17.05 5.45
C LYS A 45 1.19 -16.87 4.62
N ALA A 46 1.13 -16.12 3.52
CA ALA A 46 2.31 -15.87 2.68
C ALA A 46 3.44 -15.17 3.45
N PHE A 47 3.12 -14.20 4.32
CA PHE A 47 4.11 -13.57 5.20
C PHE A 47 4.70 -14.54 6.23
N LYS A 48 3.87 -15.37 6.86
CA LYS A 48 4.34 -16.42 7.79
C LYS A 48 5.28 -17.40 7.10
N ASP A 49 4.89 -17.89 5.92
CA ASP A 49 5.70 -18.81 5.12
C ASP A 49 7.05 -18.17 4.71
N ALA A 50 7.09 -16.84 4.52
CA ALA A 50 8.31 -16.08 4.25
C ALA A 50 9.16 -15.75 5.51
N GLY A 51 8.76 -16.25 6.68
CA GLY A 51 9.48 -16.12 7.95
C GLY A 51 9.21 -14.81 8.69
N PHE A 52 8.13 -14.09 8.36
CA PHE A 52 7.70 -12.95 9.15
C PHE A 52 6.88 -13.40 10.36
N TYR A 53 7.07 -12.71 11.47
CA TYR A 53 6.19 -12.79 12.62
C TYR A 53 5.13 -11.71 12.49
N LEU A 54 3.85 -12.11 12.58
CA LEU A 54 2.74 -11.16 12.59
C LEU A 54 2.34 -10.86 14.03
N THR A 55 2.25 -9.57 14.33
CA THR A 55 1.73 -9.06 15.60
C THR A 55 0.21 -8.90 15.55
N GLY A 56 -0.36 -8.60 14.38
CA GLY A 56 -1.81 -8.47 14.20
C GLY A 56 -2.24 -8.33 12.75
N ASN A 57 -3.50 -8.62 12.47
CA ASN A 57 -4.16 -8.47 11.17
C ASN A 57 -5.62 -8.07 11.42
N ASN A 58 -5.85 -6.76 11.54
CA ASN A 58 -7.11 -6.21 12.03
C ASN A 58 -7.99 -5.76 10.87
N ASP A 59 -9.26 -6.18 10.88
CA ASP A 59 -10.28 -5.66 9.97
C ASP A 59 -10.63 -4.21 10.37
N MET A 60 -10.19 -3.27 9.55
CA MET A 60 -10.37 -1.85 9.78
C MET A 60 -11.77 -1.38 9.44
N ASN A 61 -12.52 -2.09 8.59
CA ASN A 61 -13.92 -1.75 8.33
C ASN A 61 -14.74 -1.77 9.63
N LYS A 62 -14.47 -2.70 10.55
CA LYS A 62 -15.13 -2.73 11.86
C LYS A 62 -14.85 -1.49 12.70
N ALA A 63 -13.61 -1.01 12.70
CA ALA A 63 -13.23 0.20 13.43
C ALA A 63 -13.87 1.44 12.81
N PHE A 64 -13.89 1.51 11.49
CA PHE A 64 -14.52 2.60 10.75
C PHE A 64 -16.04 2.60 10.94
N GLU A 65 -16.69 1.44 10.87
CA GLU A 65 -18.12 1.30 11.13
C GLU A 65 -18.47 1.73 12.56
N ALA A 66 -17.71 1.29 13.56
CA ALA A 66 -17.95 1.67 14.95
C ALA A 66 -17.89 3.20 15.15
N LYS A 67 -16.89 3.85 14.54
CA LYS A 67 -16.59 5.28 14.75
C LYS A 67 -17.37 6.23 13.83
N PHE A 68 -17.51 5.87 12.57
CA PHE A 68 -18.03 6.72 11.50
C PHE A 68 -19.34 6.24 10.89
N LYS A 69 -19.83 5.03 11.27
CA LYS A 69 -21.08 4.42 10.78
C LYS A 69 -21.10 4.19 9.26
N THR A 70 -19.93 4.16 8.64
CA THR A 70 -19.76 3.92 7.22
C THR A 70 -18.32 3.50 6.90
N HIS A 71 -18.16 2.72 5.84
CA HIS A 71 -16.88 2.40 5.20
C HIS A 71 -17.11 2.13 3.70
N THR A 72 -16.09 2.36 2.88
CA THR A 72 -16.17 2.25 1.40
C THR A 72 -15.54 0.99 0.83
N HIS A 73 -14.77 0.26 1.63
CA HIS A 73 -14.03 -0.91 1.18
C HIS A 73 -14.76 -2.20 1.55
N ASP A 74 -14.77 -3.17 0.64
CA ASP A 74 -15.28 -4.52 0.92
C ASP A 74 -14.36 -5.27 1.90
N VAL A 75 -13.04 -5.13 1.72
CA VAL A 75 -12.01 -5.68 2.58
C VAL A 75 -10.96 -4.61 2.82
N TYR A 76 -10.70 -4.28 4.08
CA TYR A 76 -9.64 -3.37 4.49
C TYR A 76 -9.01 -3.86 5.79
N ASN A 77 -7.76 -4.31 5.72
CA ASN A 77 -7.05 -4.89 6.86
C ASN A 77 -5.78 -4.10 7.16
N LEU A 78 -5.49 -3.88 8.44
CA LEU A 78 -4.20 -3.37 8.91
C LEU A 78 -3.41 -4.54 9.50
N MET A 79 -2.37 -4.95 8.81
CA MET A 79 -1.45 -5.98 9.25
C MET A 79 -0.19 -5.35 9.86
N THR A 80 0.23 -5.85 11.01
CA THR A 80 1.47 -5.44 11.68
C THR A 80 2.40 -6.64 11.78
N LEU A 81 3.63 -6.53 11.27
CA LEU A 81 4.54 -7.65 11.11
C LEU A 81 6.02 -7.24 11.24
N HIS A 82 6.89 -8.19 11.58
CA HIS A 82 8.34 -7.98 11.61
C HIS A 82 9.11 -9.26 11.30
N LYS A 83 10.28 -9.12 10.67
CA LYS A 83 11.22 -10.21 10.41
C LYS A 83 12.31 -10.19 11.48
N LYS A 84 12.16 -11.04 12.51
CA LYS A 84 12.91 -10.94 13.77
C LYS A 84 14.42 -10.93 13.58
N ASP A 85 14.94 -11.85 12.79
CA ASP A 85 16.37 -11.97 12.47
C ASP A 85 16.93 -10.70 11.83
N VAL A 86 16.22 -10.14 10.84
CA VAL A 86 16.61 -8.91 10.13
C VAL A 86 16.57 -7.73 11.07
N VAL A 87 15.47 -7.56 11.82
CA VAL A 87 15.30 -6.45 12.77
C VAL A 87 16.37 -6.51 13.87
N THR A 88 16.64 -7.69 14.45
CA THR A 88 17.70 -7.84 15.46
C THR A 88 19.08 -7.51 14.89
N LYS A 89 19.37 -7.91 13.65
CA LYS A 89 20.64 -7.56 12.99
C LYS A 89 20.76 -6.06 12.76
N LEU A 90 19.68 -5.40 12.33
CA LEU A 90 19.65 -3.95 12.12
C LEU A 90 19.78 -3.19 13.43
N ALA A 91 19.04 -3.58 14.47
CA ALA A 91 19.02 -2.89 15.76
C ALA A 91 20.41 -2.84 16.43
N LYS A 92 21.27 -3.85 16.19
CA LYS A 92 22.66 -3.85 16.65
C LYS A 92 23.51 -2.74 16.03
N LYS A 93 23.20 -2.32 14.80
CA LYS A 93 23.95 -1.30 14.05
C LYS A 93 23.26 0.06 14.05
N TYR A 94 21.93 0.05 14.09
CA TYR A 94 21.02 1.19 13.95
C TYR A 94 19.88 1.02 14.97
N PRO A 95 20.09 1.31 16.27
CA PRO A 95 19.08 1.16 17.29
C PRO A 95 17.77 1.92 16.98
N GLU A 96 17.85 3.02 16.25
CA GLU A 96 16.73 3.83 15.76
C GLU A 96 15.75 3.06 14.87
N ILE A 97 16.14 1.89 14.33
CA ILE A 97 15.21 1.01 13.61
C ILE A 97 14.01 0.62 14.47
N ALA A 98 14.16 0.64 15.80
CA ALA A 98 13.08 0.40 16.76
C ALA A 98 11.88 1.33 16.55
N LEU A 99 12.09 2.54 16.01
CA LEU A 99 11.01 3.48 15.68
C LEU A 99 10.19 3.05 14.45
N PHE A 100 10.74 2.16 13.62
CA PHE A 100 10.14 1.71 12.36
C PHE A 100 9.72 0.23 12.39
N THR A 101 9.88 -0.46 13.53
CA THR A 101 9.44 -1.85 13.71
C THR A 101 8.42 -1.94 14.86
N PRO A 102 7.37 -2.77 14.73
CA PRO A 102 6.99 -3.55 13.56
C PRO A 102 6.50 -2.69 12.39
N LEU A 103 6.58 -3.26 11.19
CA LEU A 103 6.05 -2.63 9.97
C LEU A 103 4.54 -2.81 9.92
N SER A 104 3.84 -1.80 9.40
CA SER A 104 2.43 -1.88 9.07
C SER A 104 2.22 -2.01 7.55
N MET A 105 1.26 -2.85 7.14
CA MET A 105 0.78 -2.99 5.78
C MET A 105 -0.75 -2.89 5.78
N SER A 106 -1.29 -2.19 4.79
CA SER A 106 -2.72 -1.98 4.57
C SER A 106 -3.12 -2.33 3.15
#